data_AF-A0A3D2IY86-F1
#
_entry.id   AF-A0A3D2IY86-F1
#
_cell.length_a   1.000
_cell.length_b   1.000
_cell.length_c   1.000
_cell.angle_alpha   90.00
_cell.angle_beta   90.00
_cell.angle_gamma   90.00
#
_symmetry.space_group_name_H-M   'P 1'
#
loop_
_entity.id
_entity.type
_entity.pdbx_description
1 polymer ?
#
loop_
_entity_poly.entity_id
_entity_poly.type
_entity_poly.pdbx_seq_one_letter_code
_entity_poly.pdbx_strand_id
1 'polypeptide(L)'
;MNTYNKDNVLRDYNTLLDLYLNSSSEEKKINIYSQMLFIYNIEPKLVKGSKLFSYKPSNYSIYTRKRESARKKRYLELDNLTRKICFNLWEEINKYYPLDTSRVPNDIYSYEEYVSMLRTFFKENFSSDLELFNKDIEENNLTIRKSFPFSNANIYYLESLKKYYINIEYYKRLNAFNIASTVHEYGHASTFMQSNIYTSRDYILNEAIASLYEIIFLDYYLSKYGNEYSYIEMIRIFNTACINSINRTIRKGYNYKEHHINMIEALYGQLIAATIYIKYRDKDLNSIIEILKNNYSKADGFELLRSIDISIDDLIDTSEDISKLVLRR
;
A
#
# COMPACT_ATOMS: atom_id res chain seq x y z
N MET A 1 0.41 20.39 -4.33
CA MET A 1 -0.54 21.13 -3.48
C MET A 1 -0.35 20.59 -2.08
N ASN A 2 -0.03 21.48 -1.13
CA ASN A 2 0.65 21.22 0.14
C ASN A 2 1.90 20.32 0.05
N THR A 3 3.05 20.93 0.30
CA THR A 3 4.26 20.26 0.75
C THR A 3 4.14 20.01 2.25
N TYR A 4 4.71 18.93 2.76
CA TYR A 4 4.86 18.66 4.18
C TYR A 4 5.09 19.93 4.99
N ASN A 5 4.53 19.98 6.21
CA ASN A 5 4.99 20.97 7.16
C ASN A 5 6.47 20.67 7.49
N LYS A 6 7.37 21.45 6.88
CA LYS A 6 8.82 21.28 7.00
C LYS A 6 9.29 21.35 8.44
N ASP A 7 8.61 22.14 9.26
CA ASP A 7 8.92 22.27 10.68
C ASP A 7 8.56 20.98 11.44
N ASN A 8 7.43 20.34 11.09
CA ASN A 8 7.07 19.03 11.65
C ASN A 8 8.08 17.95 11.25
N VAL A 9 8.45 17.88 9.97
CA VAL A 9 9.43 16.90 9.47
C VAL A 9 10.81 17.10 10.13
N LEU A 10 11.24 18.36 10.28
CA LEU A 10 12.49 18.69 10.94
C LEU A 10 12.47 18.36 12.43
N ARG A 11 11.37 18.65 13.13
CA ARG A 11 11.19 18.30 14.55
C ARG A 11 11.26 16.79 14.75
N ASP A 12 10.60 16.01 13.89
CA ASP A 12 10.60 14.56 13.97
C ASP A 12 11.99 13.99 13.68
N TYR A 13 12.71 14.57 12.70
CA TYR A 13 14.11 14.22 12.45
C TYR A 13 15.01 14.47 13.67
N ASN A 14 14.90 15.64 14.28
CA ASN A 14 15.70 15.99 15.45
C ASN A 14 15.35 15.07 16.64
N THR A 15 14.08 14.76 16.84
CA THR A 15 13.64 13.82 17.88
C THR A 15 14.22 12.42 17.64
N LEU A 16 14.22 11.92 16.40
CA LEU A 16 14.87 10.65 16.05
C LEU A 16 16.38 10.71 16.27
N LEU A 17 17.04 11.82 15.91
CA LEU A 17 18.47 11.99 16.14
C LEU A 17 18.80 11.96 17.65
N ASP A 18 18.01 12.63 18.47
CA ASP A 18 18.17 12.60 19.92
C ASP A 18 17.97 11.18 20.48
N LEU A 19 16.95 10.46 20.02
CA LEU A 19 16.75 9.05 20.38
C LEU A 19 17.92 8.16 19.94
N TYR A 20 18.47 8.42 18.75
CA TYR A 20 19.63 7.68 18.22
C TYR A 20 20.86 7.88 19.09
N LEU A 21 21.17 9.13 19.43
CA LEU A 21 22.35 9.51 20.22
C LEU A 21 22.26 8.99 21.66
N ASN A 22 21.07 8.95 22.23
CA ASN A 22 20.83 8.45 23.59
C ASN A 22 20.63 6.93 23.67
N SER A 23 20.54 6.22 22.55
CA SER A 23 20.38 4.76 22.57
C SER A 23 21.71 4.06 22.87
N SER A 24 21.69 3.13 23.82
CA SER A 24 22.80 2.19 24.06
C SER A 24 22.69 0.89 23.25
N SER A 25 21.54 0.64 22.60
CA SER A 25 21.28 -0.57 21.81
C SER A 25 21.58 -0.31 20.33
N GLU A 26 22.46 -1.13 19.76
CA GLU A 26 22.79 -1.10 18.32
C GLU A 26 21.59 -1.47 17.45
N GLU A 27 20.73 -2.39 17.88
CA GLU A 27 19.50 -2.75 17.17
C GLU A 27 18.53 -1.56 17.09
N LYS A 28 18.34 -0.85 18.21
CA LYS A 28 17.53 0.37 18.24
C LYS A 28 18.13 1.45 17.35
N LYS A 29 19.45 1.63 17.38
CA LYS A 29 20.15 2.58 16.50
C LYS A 29 19.94 2.27 15.03
N ILE A 30 20.01 1.00 14.64
CA ILE A 30 19.71 0.57 13.26
C ILE A 30 18.28 0.96 12.86
N ASN A 31 17.29 0.68 13.71
CA ASN A 31 15.89 1.01 13.41
C ASN A 31 15.70 2.54 13.28
N ILE A 32 16.18 3.31 14.26
CA ILE A 32 16.08 4.77 14.26
C ILE A 32 16.79 5.37 13.04
N TYR A 33 17.98 4.86 12.69
CA TYR A 33 18.71 5.31 11.50
C TYR A 33 17.95 5.02 10.19
N SER A 34 17.26 3.87 10.07
CA SER A 34 16.36 3.60 8.94
C SER A 34 15.23 4.64 8.85
N GLN A 35 14.63 5.03 9.97
CA GLN A 35 13.59 6.06 10.00
C GLN A 35 14.13 7.45 9.63
N MET A 36 15.34 7.80 10.07
CA MET A 36 16.02 9.03 9.66
C MET A 36 16.32 9.06 8.15
N LEU A 37 16.67 7.91 7.55
CA LEU A 37 16.80 7.79 6.09
C LEU A 37 15.48 7.99 5.35
N PHE A 38 14.35 7.55 5.91
CA PHE A 38 13.03 7.82 5.33
C PHE A 38 12.72 9.33 5.33
N ILE A 39 12.95 10.03 6.44
CA ILE A 39 12.78 11.48 6.48
C ILE A 39 13.69 12.19 5.45
N TYR A 40 14.93 11.72 5.30
CA TYR A 40 15.82 12.24 4.27
C TYR A 40 15.26 12.06 2.85
N ASN A 41 14.61 10.93 2.56
CA ASN A 41 13.99 10.70 1.25
C ASN A 41 12.74 11.58 1.02
N ILE A 42 12.03 11.93 2.08
CA ILE A 42 10.88 12.84 2.03
C ILE A 42 11.33 14.25 1.68
N GLU A 43 12.32 14.77 2.40
CA GLU A 43 12.84 16.13 2.21
C GLU A 43 14.39 16.15 2.36
N PRO A 44 15.12 15.86 1.27
CA PRO A 44 16.57 15.76 1.30
C PRO A 44 17.28 17.07 1.66
N LYS A 45 16.60 18.22 1.51
CA LYS A 45 17.18 19.54 1.80
C LYS A 45 17.16 19.88 3.29
N LEU A 46 16.32 19.21 4.09
CA LEU A 46 16.23 19.46 5.54
C LEU A 46 17.44 18.91 6.30
N VAL A 47 18.01 17.81 5.81
CA VAL A 47 19.17 17.18 6.43
C VAL A 47 20.36 17.45 5.55
N LYS A 48 21.36 18.23 6.02
CA LYS A 48 22.63 18.34 5.29
C LYS A 48 23.18 16.92 5.10
N GLY A 49 23.06 16.38 3.88
CA GLY A 49 23.22 14.94 3.62
C GLY A 49 24.51 14.34 4.18
N SER A 50 25.59 15.11 4.22
CA SER A 50 26.88 14.70 4.79
C SER A 50 26.83 14.33 6.29
N LYS A 51 25.94 14.93 7.09
CA LYS A 51 25.81 14.61 8.52
C LYS A 51 25.00 13.35 8.76
N LEU A 52 23.94 13.08 7.99
CA LEU A 52 23.15 11.85 8.15
C LEU A 52 24.01 10.60 7.99
N PHE A 53 24.78 10.54 6.89
CA PHE A 53 25.57 9.36 6.59
C PHE A 53 26.71 9.12 7.60
N SER A 54 27.14 10.13 8.35
CA SER A 54 28.08 9.93 9.48
C SER A 54 27.47 9.18 10.67
N TYR A 55 26.13 9.15 10.78
CA TYR A 55 25.44 8.38 11.81
C TYR A 55 25.14 6.94 11.40
N LYS A 56 25.61 6.47 10.23
CA LYS A 56 25.33 5.10 9.78
C LYS A 56 25.94 4.06 10.74
N PRO A 57 25.14 3.16 11.35
CA PRO A 57 25.68 2.08 12.18
C PRO A 57 26.60 1.15 11.38
N SER A 58 27.67 0.66 12.01
CA SER A 58 28.70 -0.16 11.35
C SER A 58 28.14 -1.47 10.77
N ASN A 59 27.18 -2.08 11.46
CA ASN A 59 26.49 -3.31 11.06
C ASN A 59 25.23 -3.08 10.21
N TYR A 60 24.88 -1.83 9.88
CA TYR A 60 23.64 -1.51 9.16
C TYR A 60 23.51 -2.28 7.84
N SER A 61 24.58 -2.31 7.04
CA SER A 61 24.59 -3.03 5.75
C SER A 61 24.44 -4.55 5.91
N ILE A 62 24.87 -5.12 7.03
CA ILE A 62 24.71 -6.55 7.33
C ILE A 62 23.27 -6.81 7.75
N TYR A 63 22.70 -5.93 8.58
CA TYR A 63 21.31 -5.99 9.00
C TYR A 63 20.35 -5.97 7.81
N THR A 64 20.52 -5.01 6.89
CA THR A 64 19.65 -4.91 5.70
C THR A 64 19.70 -6.17 4.85
N ARG A 65 20.92 -6.70 4.59
CA ARG A 65 21.10 -7.96 3.86
C ARG A 65 20.44 -9.15 4.55
N LYS A 66 20.60 -9.28 5.87
CA LYS A 66 19.95 -10.37 6.63
C LYS A 66 18.43 -10.30 6.52
N ARG A 67 17.85 -9.10 6.65
CA ARG A 67 16.40 -8.87 6.51
C ARG A 67 15.92 -9.21 5.10
N GLU A 68 16.63 -8.77 4.06
CA GLU A 68 16.33 -9.12 2.67
C GLU A 68 16.43 -10.62 2.41
N SER A 69 17.44 -11.31 2.93
CA SER A 69 17.60 -12.76 2.81
C SER A 69 16.46 -13.52 3.51
N ALA A 70 16.06 -13.09 4.71
CA ALA A 70 14.94 -13.70 5.43
C ALA A 70 13.62 -13.52 4.65
N ARG A 71 13.39 -12.31 4.10
CA ARG A 71 12.25 -12.00 3.25
C ARG A 71 12.24 -12.88 1.99
N LYS A 72 13.38 -13.00 1.29
CA LYS A 72 13.56 -13.88 0.12
C LYS A 72 13.23 -15.33 0.42
N LYS A 73 13.68 -15.86 1.56
CA LYS A 73 13.41 -17.25 1.96
C LYS A 73 11.92 -17.49 2.17
N ARG A 74 11.22 -16.57 2.85
CA ARG A 74 9.78 -16.67 3.10
C ARG A 74 8.97 -16.72 1.80
N TYR A 75 9.28 -15.83 0.85
CA TYR A 75 8.51 -15.75 -0.40
C TYR A 75 8.86 -16.81 -1.43
N LEU A 76 9.99 -17.50 -1.28
CA LEU A 76 10.33 -18.64 -2.14
C LEU A 76 9.30 -19.77 -2.02
N GLU A 77 8.74 -19.98 -0.83
CA GLU A 77 7.70 -20.99 -0.57
C GLU A 77 6.39 -20.67 -1.31
N LEU A 78 6.12 -19.36 -1.54
CA LEU A 78 4.97 -18.88 -2.28
C LEU A 78 5.22 -18.83 -3.80
N ASP A 79 6.44 -19.02 -4.28
CA ASP A 79 6.81 -18.83 -5.70
C ASP A 79 6.00 -19.76 -6.63
N ASN A 80 5.81 -21.02 -6.25
CA ASN A 80 5.04 -21.97 -7.06
C ASN A 80 3.57 -21.57 -7.17
N LEU A 81 2.94 -21.17 -6.07
CA LEU A 81 1.55 -20.71 -6.07
C LEU A 81 1.43 -19.37 -6.83
N THR A 82 2.40 -18.47 -6.67
CA THR A 82 2.49 -17.21 -7.42
C THR A 82 2.53 -17.48 -8.92
N ARG A 83 3.37 -18.42 -9.37
CA ARG A 83 3.45 -18.78 -10.79
C ARG A 83 2.12 -19.32 -11.31
N LYS A 84 1.42 -20.15 -10.54
CA LYS A 84 0.10 -20.67 -10.90
C LYS A 84 -0.93 -19.54 -11.06
N ILE A 85 -1.01 -18.65 -10.08
CA ILE A 85 -1.90 -17.46 -10.11
C ILE A 85 -1.55 -16.57 -11.30
N CYS A 86 -0.26 -16.24 -11.48
CA CYS A 86 0.21 -15.43 -12.59
C CYS A 86 -0.08 -16.08 -13.95
N PHE A 87 0.08 -17.39 -14.10
CA PHE A 87 -0.24 -18.11 -15.33
C PHE A 87 -1.72 -17.98 -15.68
N ASN A 88 -2.61 -18.23 -14.71
CA ASN A 88 -4.06 -18.09 -14.87
C ASN A 88 -4.45 -16.66 -15.30
N LEU A 89 -3.86 -15.65 -14.66
CA LEU A 89 -4.11 -14.24 -15.00
C LEU A 89 -3.48 -13.85 -16.36
N TRP A 90 -2.32 -14.40 -16.71
CA TRP A 90 -1.53 -14.07 -17.90
C TRP A 90 -2.14 -14.58 -19.21
N GLU A 91 -2.60 -15.83 -19.26
CA GLU A 91 -3.21 -16.38 -20.49
C GLU A 91 -4.45 -15.58 -20.91
N GLU A 92 -5.12 -14.97 -19.94
CA GLU A 92 -6.37 -14.26 -20.17
C GLU A 92 -6.17 -12.76 -20.44
N ILE A 93 -5.27 -12.09 -19.69
CA ILE A 93 -5.00 -10.67 -19.92
C ILE A 93 -4.37 -10.40 -21.29
N ASN A 94 -3.58 -11.32 -21.86
CA ASN A 94 -3.07 -11.14 -23.23
C ASN A 94 -4.15 -11.26 -24.31
N LYS A 95 -5.30 -11.88 -24.02
CA LYS A 95 -6.42 -11.96 -24.96
C LYS A 95 -7.26 -10.69 -24.98
N TYR A 96 -7.22 -9.85 -23.94
CA TYR A 96 -8.08 -8.66 -23.83
C TYR A 96 -7.29 -7.40 -23.45
N TYR A 97 -7.40 -6.38 -24.31
CA TYR A 97 -6.83 -5.04 -24.15
C TYR A 97 -6.96 -4.47 -22.72
N PRO A 98 -6.03 -3.59 -22.28
CA PRO A 98 -6.22 -2.85 -21.04
C PRO A 98 -7.53 -2.06 -21.10
N LEU A 99 -8.34 -2.17 -20.06
CA LEU A 99 -9.51 -1.31 -19.88
C LEU A 99 -9.06 0.15 -19.98
N ASP A 100 -9.79 0.94 -20.77
CA ASP A 100 -9.44 2.32 -21.08
C ASP A 100 -9.68 3.23 -19.87
N THR A 101 -8.75 3.22 -18.92
CA THR A 101 -8.80 4.05 -17.70
C THR A 101 -8.91 5.56 -17.95
N SER A 102 -8.76 6.02 -19.21
CA SER A 102 -9.01 7.43 -19.58
C SER A 102 -10.49 7.81 -19.53
N ARG A 103 -11.40 6.83 -19.41
CA ARG A 103 -12.84 7.02 -19.27
C ARG A 103 -13.31 7.18 -17.82
N VAL A 104 -12.43 7.15 -16.82
CA VAL A 104 -12.83 7.48 -15.45
C VAL A 104 -13.09 8.98 -15.37
N PRO A 105 -14.35 9.43 -15.21
CA PRO A 105 -14.67 10.84 -15.23
C PRO A 105 -14.13 11.49 -13.95
N ASN A 106 -13.75 12.76 -14.13
CA ASN A 106 -13.28 13.74 -13.14
C ASN A 106 -11.78 13.72 -12.88
N ASP A 107 -11.08 14.61 -13.59
CA ASP A 107 -9.86 15.18 -13.02
C ASP A 107 -10.25 15.92 -11.74
N ILE A 108 -9.45 15.78 -10.70
CA ILE A 108 -9.62 16.50 -9.44
C ILE A 108 -8.84 17.80 -9.57
N TYR A 109 -9.55 18.93 -9.54
CA TYR A 109 -8.97 20.22 -9.90
C TYR A 109 -8.43 20.99 -8.70
N SER A 110 -8.80 20.59 -7.48
CA SER A 110 -8.36 21.25 -6.25
C SER A 110 -8.02 20.28 -5.12
N TYR A 111 -7.20 20.75 -4.17
CA TYR A 111 -6.87 19.98 -2.96
C TYR A 111 -8.08 19.88 -2.03
N GLU A 112 -8.90 20.91 -1.99
CA GLU A 112 -10.12 20.99 -1.21
C GLU A 112 -11.15 19.95 -1.68
N GLU A 113 -11.33 19.81 -2.99
CA GLU A 113 -12.16 18.75 -3.59
C GLU A 113 -11.62 17.37 -3.22
N TYR A 114 -10.31 17.17 -3.37
CA TYR A 114 -9.63 15.93 -3.01
C TYR A 114 -9.87 15.51 -1.54
N VAL A 115 -9.64 16.44 -0.62
CA VAL A 115 -9.82 16.23 0.83
C VAL A 115 -11.29 16.03 1.17
N SER A 116 -12.20 16.76 0.53
CA SER A 116 -13.65 16.63 0.74
C SER A 116 -14.17 15.24 0.33
N MET A 117 -13.69 14.72 -0.81
CA MET A 117 -14.04 13.37 -1.26
C MET A 117 -13.55 12.30 -0.28
N LEU A 118 -12.28 12.37 0.14
CA LEU A 118 -11.72 11.46 1.14
C LEU A 118 -12.48 11.53 2.47
N ARG A 119 -12.76 12.74 2.96
CA ARG A 119 -13.50 12.95 4.22
C ARG A 119 -14.89 12.31 4.16
N THR A 120 -15.58 12.49 3.04
CA THR A 120 -16.92 11.89 2.83
C THR A 120 -16.82 10.37 2.77
N PHE A 121 -15.85 9.85 2.02
CA PHE A 121 -15.60 8.42 1.93
C PHE A 121 -15.32 7.78 3.30
N PHE A 122 -14.37 8.32 4.08
CA PHE A 122 -14.05 7.80 5.41
C PHE A 122 -15.26 7.90 6.35
N LYS A 123 -16.01 8.99 6.29
CA LYS A 123 -17.24 9.13 7.10
C LYS A 123 -18.26 8.03 6.79
N GLU A 124 -18.45 7.70 5.51
CA GLU A 124 -19.46 6.72 5.07
C GLU A 124 -18.99 5.27 5.24
N ASN A 125 -17.70 4.96 5.04
CA ASN A 125 -17.22 3.57 4.94
C ASN A 125 -16.28 3.15 6.08
N PHE A 126 -15.56 4.09 6.70
CA PHE A 126 -14.52 3.83 7.70
C PHE A 126 -14.54 4.90 8.80
N SER A 127 -15.68 5.02 9.49
CA SER A 127 -15.91 6.11 10.45
C SER A 127 -14.89 6.14 11.60
N SER A 128 -14.33 4.99 11.99
CA SER A 128 -13.22 4.86 12.95
C SER A 128 -11.94 5.57 12.49
N ASP A 129 -11.70 5.63 11.18
CA ASP A 129 -10.49 6.18 10.58
C ASP A 129 -10.69 7.62 10.08
N LEU A 130 -11.89 8.18 10.22
CA LEU A 130 -12.17 9.58 9.90
C LEU A 130 -11.36 10.54 10.78
N GLU A 131 -11.23 10.25 12.08
CA GLU A 131 -10.42 11.08 12.99
C GLU A 131 -8.93 11.03 12.61
N LEU A 132 -8.45 9.85 12.22
CA LEU A 132 -7.08 9.67 11.72
C LEU A 132 -6.83 10.53 10.49
N PHE A 133 -7.72 10.46 9.50
CA PHE A 133 -7.66 11.28 8.29
C PHE A 133 -7.67 12.78 8.62
N ASN A 134 -8.59 13.23 9.48
CA ASN A 134 -8.71 14.65 9.81
C ASN A 134 -7.45 15.19 10.47
N LYS A 135 -6.89 14.44 11.43
CA LYS A 135 -5.64 14.78 12.09
C LYS A 135 -4.48 14.90 11.10
N ASP A 136 -4.39 14.01 10.12
CA ASP A 136 -3.32 14.06 9.11
C ASP A 136 -3.41 15.29 8.21
N ILE A 137 -4.62 15.76 7.90
CA ILE A 137 -4.82 17.01 7.15
C ILE A 137 -4.37 18.20 8.01
N GLU A 138 -4.74 18.25 9.29
CA GLU A 138 -4.35 19.31 10.22
C GLU A 138 -2.83 19.36 10.45
N GLU A 139 -2.19 18.20 10.61
CA GLU A 139 -0.76 18.08 10.85
C GLU A 139 0.10 18.14 9.56
N ASN A 140 -0.54 18.15 8.39
CA ASN A 140 0.10 18.06 7.07
C ASN A 140 0.96 16.78 6.91
N ASN A 141 0.44 15.65 7.35
CA ASN A 141 1.07 14.33 7.18
C ASN A 141 0.81 13.72 5.78
N LEU A 142 -0.21 14.22 5.06
CA LEU A 142 -0.50 13.88 3.65
C LEU A 142 0.03 14.94 2.69
N THR A 143 0.90 14.55 1.76
CA THR A 143 1.41 15.40 0.68
C THR A 143 0.92 14.92 -0.68
N ILE A 144 0.51 15.86 -1.53
CA ILE A 144 0.08 15.58 -2.91
C ILE A 144 0.89 16.44 -3.88
N ARG A 145 1.77 15.81 -4.64
CA ARG A 145 2.67 16.52 -5.56
C ARG A 145 2.62 15.97 -6.98
N LYS A 146 2.84 16.86 -7.94
CA LYS A 146 2.98 16.47 -9.33
C LYS A 146 4.36 15.86 -9.53
N SER A 147 4.44 14.70 -10.15
CA SER A 147 5.68 14.00 -10.49
C SER A 147 5.87 13.89 -12.00
N PHE A 148 7.08 13.53 -12.40
CA PHE A 148 7.43 13.23 -13.78
C PHE A 148 8.42 12.05 -13.80
N PRO A 149 8.24 11.00 -14.63
CA PRO A 149 7.16 10.80 -15.60
C PRO A 149 6.05 9.83 -15.12
N PHE A 150 6.01 9.43 -13.85
CA PHE A 150 5.05 8.43 -13.34
C PHE A 150 4.45 8.82 -12.00
N SER A 151 3.20 8.41 -11.75
CA SER A 151 2.55 8.50 -10.43
C SER A 151 3.18 7.50 -9.46
N ASN A 152 3.13 7.79 -8.17
CA ASN A 152 3.60 6.92 -7.10
C ASN A 152 2.82 7.20 -5.80
N ALA A 153 2.66 6.20 -4.94
CA ALA A 153 2.12 6.36 -3.60
C ALA A 153 3.10 5.72 -2.62
N ASN A 154 3.36 6.38 -1.49
CA ASN A 154 4.24 5.85 -0.47
C ASN A 154 3.77 6.26 0.92
N ILE A 155 3.82 5.33 1.85
CA ILE A 155 3.80 5.60 3.28
C ILE A 155 5.21 5.43 3.89
N TYR A 156 5.59 6.34 4.77
CA TYR A 156 6.85 6.31 5.50
C TYR A 156 6.59 6.22 7.00
N TYR A 157 6.93 5.08 7.61
CA TYR A 157 6.72 4.84 9.03
C TYR A 157 7.88 5.36 9.88
N LEU A 158 7.55 6.11 10.92
CA LEU A 158 8.43 6.53 12.01
C LEU A 158 8.02 5.80 13.28
N GLU A 159 8.27 4.48 13.33
CA GLU A 159 7.89 3.59 14.43
C GLU A 159 8.29 4.12 15.81
N SER A 160 9.48 4.71 15.92
CA SER A 160 10.00 5.24 17.19
C SER A 160 9.19 6.42 17.72
N LEU A 161 8.47 7.10 16.83
CA LEU A 161 7.61 8.25 17.14
C LEU A 161 6.12 7.91 17.07
N LYS A 162 5.76 6.66 16.72
CA LYS A 162 4.37 6.24 16.43
C LYS A 162 3.68 7.17 15.43
N LYS A 163 4.40 7.50 14.37
CA LYS A 163 3.97 8.45 13.34
C LYS A 163 4.25 7.89 11.95
N TYR A 164 3.58 8.42 10.95
CA TYR A 164 3.84 8.15 9.55
C TYR A 164 3.65 9.40 8.70
N TYR A 165 4.06 9.30 7.44
CA TYR A 165 3.84 10.32 6.40
C TYR A 165 3.34 9.64 5.12
N ILE A 166 2.35 10.22 4.45
CA ILE A 166 1.83 9.73 3.17
C ILE A 166 2.21 10.70 2.06
N ASN A 167 2.81 10.17 0.98
CA ASN A 167 3.21 10.90 -0.21
C ASN A 167 2.51 10.38 -1.45
N ILE A 168 1.75 11.25 -2.10
CA ILE A 168 1.03 10.94 -3.32
C ILE A 168 1.60 11.77 -4.45
N GLU A 169 2.18 11.08 -5.40
CA GLU A 169 2.76 11.62 -6.61
C GLU A 169 1.85 11.31 -7.78
N TYR A 170 1.41 12.35 -8.49
CA TYR A 170 0.57 12.17 -9.67
C TYR A 170 1.25 12.68 -10.94
N TYR A 171 1.15 11.90 -12.01
CA TYR A 171 1.59 12.30 -13.34
C TYR A 171 0.43 12.85 -14.16
N LYS A 172 0.69 13.92 -14.92
CA LYS A 172 -0.30 14.68 -15.71
C LYS A 172 -1.39 15.32 -14.84
N ARG A 173 -2.49 14.60 -14.59
CA ARG A 173 -3.69 15.07 -13.89
C ARG A 173 -3.99 14.17 -12.70
N LEU A 174 -4.46 14.77 -11.62
CA LEU A 174 -4.91 14.06 -10.42
C LEU A 174 -6.30 13.46 -10.71
N ASN A 175 -6.50 12.19 -10.43
CA ASN A 175 -7.75 11.47 -10.74
C ASN A 175 -8.17 10.51 -9.62
N ALA A 176 -9.29 9.82 -9.82
CA ALA A 176 -9.84 8.86 -8.87
C ALA A 176 -8.86 7.74 -8.48
N PHE A 177 -8.00 7.28 -9.38
CA PHE A 177 -6.98 6.28 -9.04
C PHE A 177 -5.92 6.83 -8.08
N ASN A 178 -5.60 8.12 -8.16
CA ASN A 178 -4.74 8.74 -7.16
C ASN A 178 -5.42 8.86 -5.80
N ILE A 179 -6.74 9.04 -5.74
CA ILE A 179 -7.48 8.94 -4.48
C ILE A 179 -7.46 7.50 -3.98
N ALA A 180 -7.71 6.51 -4.85
CA ALA A 180 -7.68 5.10 -4.52
C ALA A 180 -6.33 4.69 -3.92
N SER A 181 -5.22 5.12 -4.53
CA SER A 181 -3.87 4.92 -3.97
C SER A 181 -3.70 5.60 -2.61
N THR A 182 -4.36 6.73 -2.36
CA THR A 182 -4.27 7.39 -1.04
C THR A 182 -5.06 6.64 0.01
N VAL A 183 -6.25 6.18 -0.35
CA VAL A 183 -7.06 5.31 0.50
C VAL A 183 -6.32 4.01 0.82
N HIS A 184 -5.58 3.45 -0.14
CA HIS A 184 -4.67 2.32 0.07
C HIS A 184 -3.63 2.63 1.17
N GLU A 185 -2.89 3.74 1.05
CA GLU A 185 -1.93 4.17 2.08
C GLU A 185 -2.59 4.44 3.44
N TYR A 186 -3.86 4.85 3.47
CA TYR A 186 -4.62 4.98 4.71
C TYR A 186 -4.99 3.63 5.33
N GLY A 187 -5.22 2.57 4.55
CA GLY A 187 -5.41 1.23 5.09
C GLY A 187 -4.15 0.71 5.80
N HIS A 188 -2.98 1.02 5.24
CA HIS A 188 -1.69 0.82 5.91
C HIS A 188 -1.53 1.64 7.19
N ALA A 189 -1.81 2.94 7.13
CA ALA A 189 -1.74 3.84 8.27
C ALA A 189 -2.67 3.39 9.40
N SER A 190 -3.91 3.04 9.08
CA SER A 190 -4.91 2.55 10.02
C SER A 190 -4.43 1.29 10.75
N THR A 191 -3.90 0.32 10.00
CA THR A 191 -3.31 -0.91 10.56
C THR A 191 -2.13 -0.61 11.49
N PHE A 192 -1.25 0.31 11.09
CA PHE A 192 -0.11 0.73 11.90
C PHE A 192 -0.55 1.42 13.20
N MET A 193 -1.53 2.33 13.15
CA MET A 193 -2.01 3.07 14.33
C MET A 193 -2.71 2.16 15.34
N GLN A 194 -3.42 1.14 14.87
CA GLN A 194 -4.12 0.19 15.73
C GLN A 194 -3.16 -0.81 16.40
N SER A 195 -2.16 -1.30 15.64
CA SER A 195 -1.23 -2.32 16.14
C SER A 195 0.02 -1.75 16.84
N ASN A 196 0.38 -0.47 16.58
CA ASN A 196 1.65 0.16 16.95
C ASN A 196 2.90 -0.59 16.44
N ILE A 197 2.76 -1.51 15.49
CA ILE A 197 3.85 -2.35 15.01
C ILE A 197 3.80 -2.40 13.49
N TYR A 198 4.88 -1.96 12.85
CA TYR A 198 5.12 -2.30 11.45
C TYR A 198 5.93 -3.59 11.40
N THR A 199 5.27 -4.71 11.11
CA THR A 199 5.97 -5.98 10.91
C THR A 199 6.31 -6.13 9.43
N SER A 200 7.60 -6.31 9.11
CA SER A 200 7.98 -6.78 7.77
C SER A 200 7.75 -8.29 7.59
N ARG A 201 7.18 -8.94 8.60
CA ARG A 201 6.89 -10.36 8.60
C ARG A 201 5.70 -10.55 7.68
N ASP A 202 4.52 -10.03 8.00
CA ASP A 202 3.26 -10.35 7.30
C ASP A 202 2.82 -9.27 6.31
N TYR A 203 3.78 -8.78 5.50
CA TYR A 203 3.54 -7.68 4.57
C TYR A 203 2.40 -7.97 3.58
N ILE A 204 2.19 -9.23 3.17
CA ILE A 204 1.03 -9.64 2.35
C ILE A 204 -0.30 -9.26 3.00
N LEU A 205 -0.46 -9.48 4.31
CA LEU A 205 -1.71 -9.18 4.99
C LEU A 205 -1.92 -7.66 5.13
N ASN A 206 -0.83 -6.90 5.29
CA ASN A 206 -0.88 -5.44 5.31
C ASN A 206 -1.36 -4.90 3.98
N GLU A 207 -0.78 -5.42 2.90
CA GLU A 207 -1.17 -5.12 1.52
C GLU A 207 -2.61 -5.55 1.26
N ALA A 208 -3.07 -6.67 1.82
CA ALA A 208 -4.46 -7.11 1.70
C ALA A 208 -5.44 -6.14 2.39
N ILE A 209 -5.12 -5.66 3.60
CA ILE A 209 -5.96 -4.66 4.30
C ILE A 209 -5.99 -3.34 3.53
N ALA A 210 -4.83 -2.84 3.07
CA ALA A 210 -4.73 -1.64 2.26
C ALA A 210 -5.47 -1.77 0.91
N SER A 211 -5.36 -2.94 0.29
CA SER A 211 -6.08 -3.34 -0.92
C SER A 211 -7.61 -3.41 -0.71
N LEU A 212 -8.08 -3.80 0.47
CA LEU A 212 -9.51 -3.75 0.83
C LEU A 212 -10.02 -2.30 0.90
N TYR A 213 -9.25 -1.41 1.51
CA TYR A 213 -9.57 0.02 1.53
C TYR A 213 -9.69 0.57 0.09
N GLU A 214 -8.73 0.23 -0.77
CA GLU A 214 -8.70 0.67 -2.16
C GLU A 214 -9.89 0.15 -2.97
N ILE A 215 -10.22 -1.14 -2.93
CA ILE A 215 -11.33 -1.71 -3.70
C ILE A 215 -12.70 -1.18 -3.22
N ILE A 216 -12.86 -0.96 -1.91
CA ILE A 216 -14.07 -0.33 -1.35
C ILE A 216 -14.19 1.12 -1.83
N PHE A 217 -13.08 1.86 -1.90
CA PHE A 217 -13.11 3.21 -2.49
C PHE A 217 -13.49 3.20 -3.96
N LEU A 218 -12.95 2.27 -4.75
CA LEU A 218 -13.30 2.16 -6.17
C LEU A 218 -14.79 1.87 -6.34
N ASP A 219 -15.37 0.97 -5.55
CA ASP A 219 -16.81 0.69 -5.56
C ASP A 219 -17.64 1.91 -5.14
N TYR A 220 -17.27 2.55 -4.02
CA TYR A 220 -17.88 3.80 -3.56
C TYR A 220 -17.86 4.88 -4.65
N TYR A 221 -16.69 5.11 -5.27
CA TYR A 221 -16.51 6.14 -6.28
C TYR A 221 -17.41 5.88 -7.50
N LEU A 222 -17.46 4.64 -7.96
CA LEU A 222 -18.32 4.25 -9.09
C LEU A 222 -19.81 4.40 -8.76
N SER A 223 -20.23 4.04 -7.54
CA SER A 223 -21.64 4.18 -7.12
C SER A 223 -22.10 5.65 -7.00
N LYS A 224 -21.22 6.55 -6.54
CA LYS A 224 -21.56 7.97 -6.29
C LYS A 224 -21.44 8.85 -7.52
N TYR A 225 -20.39 8.66 -8.31
CA TYR A 225 -20.06 9.54 -9.43
C TYR A 225 -20.45 8.94 -10.78
N GLY A 226 -20.98 7.71 -10.76
CA GLY A 226 -21.39 6.94 -11.93
C GLY A 226 -20.19 6.50 -12.75
N ASN A 227 -20.25 5.30 -13.34
CA ASN A 227 -19.47 5.06 -14.55
C ASN A 227 -19.98 3.92 -15.42
N GLU A 228 -19.53 3.93 -16.67
CA GLU A 228 -19.70 2.90 -17.71
C GLU A 228 -19.13 1.51 -17.33
N TYR A 229 -18.51 1.37 -16.16
CA TYR A 229 -17.88 0.13 -15.71
C TYR A 229 -18.78 -0.67 -14.79
N SER A 230 -19.01 -1.92 -15.16
CA SER A 230 -19.60 -2.93 -14.30
C SER A 230 -18.68 -3.25 -13.11
N TYR A 231 -19.28 -3.81 -12.06
CA TYR A 231 -18.57 -4.40 -10.92
C TYR A 231 -17.40 -5.32 -11.33
N ILE A 232 -17.63 -6.12 -12.37
CA ILE A 232 -16.62 -7.01 -12.94
C ILE A 232 -15.43 -6.23 -13.51
N GLU A 233 -15.69 -5.13 -14.22
CA GLU A 233 -14.64 -4.30 -14.81
C GLU A 233 -13.82 -3.56 -13.75
N MET A 234 -14.44 -3.15 -12.64
CA MET A 234 -13.72 -2.59 -11.49
C MET A 234 -12.72 -3.58 -10.87
N ILE A 235 -13.17 -4.81 -10.58
CA ILE A 235 -12.29 -5.87 -10.05
C ILE A 235 -11.13 -6.15 -11.02
N ARG A 236 -11.38 -6.08 -12.33
CA ARG A 236 -10.34 -6.21 -13.35
C ARG A 236 -9.35 -5.05 -13.31
N ILE A 237 -9.81 -3.80 -13.22
CA ILE A 237 -8.93 -2.62 -13.13
C ILE A 237 -8.02 -2.72 -11.90
N PHE A 238 -8.60 -3.07 -10.75
CA PHE A 238 -7.89 -3.24 -9.49
C PHE A 238 -6.75 -4.27 -9.60
N ASN A 239 -7.03 -5.46 -10.13
CA ASN A 239 -6.04 -6.56 -10.22
C ASN A 239 -5.04 -6.43 -11.40
N THR A 240 -5.36 -5.70 -12.46
CA THR A 240 -4.46 -5.57 -13.64
C THR A 240 -3.35 -4.54 -13.48
N ALA A 241 -3.49 -3.60 -12.52
CA ALA A 241 -2.46 -2.61 -12.23
C ALA A 241 -1.13 -3.25 -11.82
N CYS A 242 -1.18 -4.27 -10.95
CA CYS A 242 0.00 -5.02 -10.53
C CYS A 242 0.65 -5.73 -11.73
N ILE A 243 -0.14 -6.41 -12.57
CA ILE A 243 0.35 -7.18 -13.73
C ILE A 243 1.01 -6.29 -14.79
N ASN A 244 0.49 -5.08 -15.01
CA ASN A 244 1.13 -4.11 -15.89
C ASN A 244 2.50 -3.65 -15.36
N SER A 245 2.63 -3.51 -14.03
CA SER A 245 3.91 -3.23 -13.38
C SER A 245 4.90 -4.39 -13.55
N ILE A 246 4.42 -5.63 -13.38
CA ILE A 246 5.17 -6.88 -13.62
C ILE A 246 5.74 -6.89 -15.05
N ASN A 247 4.88 -6.64 -16.05
CA ASN A 247 5.27 -6.63 -17.46
C ASN A 247 6.36 -5.60 -17.79
N ARG A 248 6.22 -4.38 -17.25
CA ARG A 248 7.21 -3.32 -17.47
C ARG A 248 8.55 -3.67 -16.85
N THR A 249 8.54 -4.37 -15.71
CA THR A 249 9.74 -4.73 -14.96
C THR A 249 10.49 -5.88 -15.63
N ILE A 250 9.77 -6.93 -16.05
CA ILE A 250 10.33 -8.08 -16.80
C ILE A 250 10.96 -7.62 -18.12
N ARG A 251 10.26 -6.79 -18.91
CA ARG A 251 10.76 -6.33 -20.22
C ARG A 251 12.01 -5.44 -20.14
N LYS A 252 12.23 -4.77 -19.01
CA LYS A 252 13.36 -3.83 -18.83
C LYS A 252 14.61 -4.46 -18.23
N GLY A 253 14.60 -5.77 -17.94
CA GLY A 253 15.78 -6.47 -17.42
C GLY A 253 16.27 -5.96 -16.06
N TYR A 254 15.42 -5.28 -15.29
CA TYR A 254 15.75 -4.89 -13.91
C TYR A 254 16.06 -6.13 -13.07
N ASN A 255 16.77 -5.97 -11.95
CA ASN A 255 17.09 -7.03 -11.00
C ASN A 255 15.82 -7.78 -10.58
N TYR A 256 15.48 -8.83 -11.34
CA TYR A 256 14.27 -9.62 -11.21
C TYR A 256 14.08 -10.07 -9.76
N LYS A 257 15.19 -10.37 -9.06
CA LYS A 257 15.20 -10.89 -7.69
C LYS A 257 14.66 -9.95 -6.60
N GLU A 258 14.74 -8.63 -6.74
CA GLU A 258 14.24 -7.69 -5.72
C GLU A 258 12.82 -7.21 -6.01
N HIS A 259 12.53 -6.92 -7.29
CA HIS A 259 11.18 -6.55 -7.69
C HIS A 259 10.18 -7.71 -7.59
N HIS A 260 10.63 -8.96 -7.74
CA HIS A 260 9.77 -10.15 -7.65
C HIS A 260 9.05 -10.28 -6.30
N ILE A 261 9.68 -9.90 -5.19
CA ILE A 261 9.04 -9.99 -3.87
C ILE A 261 7.95 -8.94 -3.72
N ASN A 262 8.24 -7.69 -4.05
CA ASN A 262 7.23 -6.63 -3.99
C ASN A 262 6.05 -6.94 -4.92
N MET A 263 6.33 -7.59 -6.07
CA MET A 263 5.29 -8.09 -6.96
C MET A 263 4.44 -9.19 -6.33
N ILE A 264 5.06 -10.17 -5.65
CA ILE A 264 4.34 -11.21 -4.90
C ILE A 264 3.43 -10.54 -3.87
N GLU A 265 3.95 -9.62 -3.08
CA GLU A 265 3.18 -8.96 -2.03
C GLU A 265 1.98 -8.19 -2.58
N ALA A 266 2.19 -7.36 -3.61
CA ALA A 266 1.11 -6.62 -4.25
C ALA A 266 0.07 -7.55 -4.90
N LEU A 267 0.51 -8.63 -5.57
CA LEU A 267 -0.39 -9.60 -6.19
C LEU A 267 -1.27 -10.31 -5.15
N TYR A 268 -0.67 -10.82 -4.07
CA TYR A 268 -1.44 -11.50 -3.03
C TYR A 268 -2.32 -10.51 -2.26
N GLY A 269 -1.84 -9.30 -1.96
CA GLY A 269 -2.63 -8.26 -1.33
C GLY A 269 -3.92 -7.98 -2.11
N GLN A 270 -3.80 -7.74 -3.41
CA GLN A 270 -4.95 -7.49 -4.29
C GLN A 270 -5.85 -8.72 -4.42
N LEU A 271 -5.28 -9.92 -4.61
CA LEU A 271 -6.08 -11.13 -4.76
C LEU A 271 -6.87 -11.46 -3.49
N ILE A 272 -6.23 -11.43 -2.33
CA ILE A 272 -6.87 -11.67 -1.03
C ILE A 272 -7.97 -10.62 -0.79
N ALA A 273 -7.68 -9.35 -1.05
CA ALA A 273 -8.68 -8.29 -0.91
C ALA A 273 -9.88 -8.51 -1.83
N ALA A 274 -9.66 -8.88 -3.09
CA ALA A 274 -10.72 -9.20 -4.03
C ALA A 274 -11.56 -10.39 -3.55
N THR A 275 -10.92 -11.47 -3.07
CA THR A 275 -11.63 -12.65 -2.53
C THR A 275 -12.49 -12.28 -1.32
N ILE A 276 -11.93 -11.55 -0.34
CA ILE A 276 -12.67 -11.09 0.84
C ILE A 276 -13.82 -10.17 0.42
N TYR A 277 -13.55 -9.20 -0.45
CA TYR A 277 -14.54 -8.25 -0.93
C TYR A 277 -15.71 -8.98 -1.60
N ILE A 278 -15.45 -9.88 -2.55
CA ILE A 278 -16.49 -10.68 -3.22
C ILE A 278 -17.32 -11.48 -2.22
N LYS A 279 -16.68 -12.10 -1.22
CA LYS A 279 -17.35 -12.97 -0.25
C LYS A 279 -18.19 -12.21 0.79
N TYR A 280 -17.79 -10.99 1.13
CA TYR A 280 -18.31 -10.25 2.28
C TYR A 280 -18.92 -8.87 1.97
N ARG A 281 -18.87 -8.35 0.74
CA ARG A 281 -19.41 -7.02 0.39
C ARG A 281 -20.87 -6.80 0.77
N ASP A 282 -21.71 -7.81 0.57
CA ASP A 282 -23.14 -7.77 0.87
C ASP A 282 -23.44 -8.32 2.28
N LYS A 283 -22.40 -8.41 3.12
CA LYS A 283 -22.40 -8.91 4.50
C LYS A 283 -21.65 -7.89 5.39
N ASP A 284 -21.02 -8.35 6.46
CA ASP A 284 -20.30 -7.51 7.42
C ASP A 284 -18.80 -7.38 7.09
N LEU A 285 -18.49 -6.74 5.96
CA LEU A 285 -17.11 -6.55 5.49
C LEU A 285 -16.26 -5.72 6.47
N ASN A 286 -16.85 -4.71 7.12
CA ASN A 286 -16.13 -3.85 8.05
C ASN A 286 -15.67 -4.63 9.30
N SER A 287 -16.50 -5.53 9.84
CA SER A 287 -16.07 -6.40 10.93
C SER A 287 -14.93 -7.34 10.52
N ILE A 288 -14.93 -7.84 9.27
CA ILE A 288 -13.81 -8.65 8.75
C ILE A 288 -12.52 -7.83 8.72
N ILE A 289 -12.57 -6.59 8.22
CA ILE A 289 -11.42 -5.69 8.19
C ILE A 289 -10.89 -5.44 9.61
N GLU A 290 -11.76 -5.20 10.58
CA GLU A 290 -11.36 -5.00 11.97
C GLU A 290 -10.74 -6.25 12.61
N ILE A 291 -11.26 -7.45 12.31
CA ILE A 291 -10.64 -8.71 12.74
C ILE A 291 -9.22 -8.81 12.20
N LEU A 292 -9.02 -8.49 10.91
CA LEU A 292 -7.70 -8.54 10.28
C LEU A 292 -6.72 -7.55 10.92
N LYS A 293 -7.14 -6.29 11.09
CA LYS A 293 -6.31 -5.23 11.72
C LYS A 293 -5.92 -5.57 13.15
N ASN A 294 -6.86 -6.09 13.94
CA ASN A 294 -6.62 -6.46 15.34
C ASN A 294 -5.64 -7.62 15.53
N ASN A 295 -5.42 -8.42 14.49
CA ASN A 295 -4.60 -9.64 14.55
C ASN A 295 -3.39 -9.63 13.60
N TYR A 296 -3.22 -8.57 12.80
CA TYR A 296 -2.20 -8.40 11.75
C TYR A 296 -0.76 -8.79 12.15
N SER A 297 -0.37 -8.60 13.41
CA SER A 297 0.97 -8.91 13.92
C SER A 297 1.03 -10.08 14.90
N LYS A 298 -0.13 -10.71 15.18
CA LYS A 298 -0.30 -11.71 16.25
C LYS A 298 -0.31 -13.15 15.74
N ALA A 299 -0.65 -13.37 14.46
CA ALA A 299 -0.77 -14.69 13.85
C ALA A 299 -0.18 -14.68 12.43
N ASP A 300 0.11 -15.87 11.88
CA ASP A 300 0.45 -15.97 10.46
C ASP A 300 -0.73 -15.49 9.59
N GLY A 301 -0.42 -14.74 8.52
CA GLY A 301 -1.44 -14.15 7.66
C GLY A 301 -2.41 -15.17 7.07
N PHE A 302 -1.93 -16.36 6.63
CA PHE A 302 -2.82 -17.39 6.07
C PHE A 302 -3.61 -18.12 7.14
N GLU A 303 -3.10 -18.25 8.37
CA GLU A 303 -3.89 -18.72 9.51
C GLU A 303 -5.04 -17.76 9.83
N LEU A 304 -4.76 -16.46 9.83
CA LEU A 304 -5.79 -15.45 10.07
C LEU A 304 -6.84 -15.44 8.95
N LEU A 305 -6.44 -15.60 7.70
CA LEU A 305 -7.38 -15.74 6.58
C LEU A 305 -8.30 -16.95 6.75
N ARG A 306 -7.77 -18.11 7.18
CA ARG A 306 -8.59 -19.29 7.47
C ARG A 306 -9.60 -19.03 8.58
N SER A 307 -9.27 -18.19 9.57
CA SER A 307 -10.20 -17.84 10.66
C SER A 307 -11.41 -17.01 10.20
N ILE A 308 -11.31 -16.36 9.03
CA ILE A 308 -12.42 -15.65 8.38
C ILE A 308 -12.92 -16.42 7.14
N ASP A 309 -12.78 -17.75 7.17
CA ASP A 309 -13.20 -18.67 6.11
C ASP A 309 -12.59 -18.39 4.73
N ILE A 310 -11.37 -17.84 4.65
CA ILE A 310 -10.64 -17.69 3.38
C ILE A 310 -9.55 -18.76 3.29
N SER A 311 -9.72 -19.69 2.36
CA SER A 311 -8.78 -20.76 2.06
C SER A 311 -7.87 -20.42 0.88
N ILE A 312 -6.83 -21.23 0.65
CA ILE A 312 -5.97 -21.11 -0.54
C ILE A 312 -6.78 -21.43 -1.82
N ASP A 313 -7.72 -22.37 -1.74
CA ASP A 313 -8.56 -22.72 -2.88
C ASP A 313 -9.47 -21.54 -3.27
N ASP A 314 -10.01 -20.78 -2.31
CA ASP A 314 -10.76 -19.54 -2.59
C ASP A 314 -9.89 -18.52 -3.37
N LEU A 315 -8.60 -18.42 -3.06
CA LEU A 315 -7.68 -17.53 -3.77
C LEU A 315 -7.41 -18.03 -5.21
N ILE A 316 -7.26 -19.35 -5.39
CA ILE A 316 -7.09 -19.97 -6.71
C ILE A 316 -8.35 -19.76 -7.55
N ASP A 317 -9.53 -20.06 -7.00
CA ASP A 317 -10.82 -19.88 -7.65
C ASP A 317 -11.05 -18.41 -8.00
N THR A 318 -10.75 -17.48 -7.10
CA THR A 318 -10.82 -16.04 -7.40
C THR A 318 -9.87 -15.66 -8.53
N SER A 319 -8.65 -16.21 -8.56
CA SER A 319 -7.70 -15.95 -9.65
C SER A 319 -8.19 -16.46 -11.00
N GLU A 320 -8.84 -17.64 -11.02
CA GLU A 320 -9.44 -18.22 -12.21
C GLU A 320 -10.70 -17.48 -12.62
N ASP A 321 -11.52 -17.02 -11.68
CA ASP A 321 -12.72 -16.28 -11.97
C ASP A 321 -12.37 -14.90 -12.50
N ILE A 322 -11.39 -14.21 -11.91
CA ILE A 322 -10.86 -12.96 -12.48
C ILE A 322 -10.33 -13.19 -13.90
N SER A 323 -9.67 -14.33 -14.15
CA SER A 323 -9.20 -14.68 -15.50
C SER A 323 -10.35 -15.04 -16.46
N LYS A 324 -11.42 -15.69 -16.00
CA LYS A 324 -12.63 -15.99 -16.80
C LYS A 324 -13.53 -14.76 -17.01
N LEU A 325 -13.52 -13.80 -16.09
CA LEU A 325 -14.16 -12.49 -16.24
C LEU A 325 -13.47 -11.64 -17.32
N VAL A 326 -12.24 -12.00 -17.68
CA VAL A 326 -11.56 -11.49 -18.86
C VAL A 326 -12.09 -12.15 -20.14
N LEU A 327 -12.51 -13.44 -20.12
CA LEU A 327 -13.06 -14.19 -21.26
C LEU A 327 -14.46 -13.79 -21.74
N ARG A 328 -15.31 -13.22 -20.89
CA ARG A 328 -16.69 -12.89 -21.29
C ARG A 328 -16.75 -11.53 -22.01
N ARG A 329 -16.61 -11.56 -23.33
CA ARG A 329 -17.21 -10.61 -24.26
C ARG A 329 -17.86 -11.36 -25.41
#